data_AF-A0AB38D0J0-F1
#
_entry.id   AF-A0AB38D0J0-F1
#
_cell.length_a   1.000
_cell.length_b   1.000
_cell.length_c   1.000
_cell.angle_alpha   90.00
_cell.angle_beta   90.00
_cell.angle_gamma   90.00
#
_symmetry.space_group_name_H-M   'P 1'
#
loop_
_entity.id
_entity.type
_entity.pdbx_description
1 polymer ?
#
loop_
_entity_poly.entity_id
_entity_poly.type
_entity_poly.pdbx_seq_one_letter_code
_entity_poly.pdbx_strand_id
1 'polypeptide(L)'
;MSEPLHVAFEELQRTAAVLRTDAETWRQEKKYVHESIQAIASRFSAGASGRAMANLVGHWEKQTADRHEAFNGDCDAHEVASHEFMAVEEQGVANFRSSR
;
A
#
# COMPACT_ATOMS: atom_id res chain seq x y z
N MET A 1 -30.51 -0.07 3.49
CA MET A 1 -29.23 0.31 4.10
C MET A 1 -29.47 1.48 5.01
N SER A 2 -28.85 1.50 6.19
CA SER A 2 -28.78 2.75 6.95
C SER A 2 -27.81 3.68 6.20
N GLU A 3 -28.24 4.90 5.91
CA GLU A 3 -27.46 5.88 5.15
C GLU A 3 -26.00 6.04 5.69
N PRO A 4 -25.75 6.02 7.02
CA PRO A 4 -24.39 6.14 7.55
C PRO A 4 -23.45 4.96 7.25
N LEU A 5 -23.93 3.72 7.29
CA LEU A 5 -23.08 2.53 7.05
C LEU A 5 -22.72 2.39 5.56
N HIS A 6 -23.65 2.74 4.68
CA HIS A 6 -23.40 2.75 3.24
C HIS A 6 -22.35 3.81 2.85
N VAL A 7 -22.47 5.03 3.38
CA VAL A 7 -21.48 6.09 3.15
C VAL A 7 -20.10 5.68 3.70
N ALA A 8 -20.03 5.11 4.90
CA ALA A 8 -18.77 4.64 5.46
C ALA A 8 -18.10 3.56 4.59
N PHE A 9 -18.87 2.61 4.08
CA PHE A 9 -18.37 1.59 3.15
C PHE A 9 -17.79 2.20 1.88
N GLU A 10 -18.52 3.10 1.22
CA GLU A 10 -18.07 3.72 -0.03
C GLU A 10 -16.79 4.56 0.17
N GLU A 11 -16.69 5.29 1.28
CA GLU A 11 -15.50 6.07 1.61
C GLU A 11 -14.28 5.19 1.91
N LEU A 12 -14.47 4.07 2.60
CA LEU A 12 -13.40 3.08 2.86
C LEU A 12 -12.91 2.44 1.56
N GLN A 13 -13.82 2.05 0.66
CA GLN A 13 -13.45 1.51 -0.65
C GLN A 13 -12.74 2.54 -1.52
N ARG A 14 -13.19 3.80 -1.51
CA ARG A 14 -12.53 4.89 -2.24
C ARG A 14 -11.11 5.12 -1.72
N THR A 15 -10.93 5.12 -0.40
CA THR A 15 -9.62 5.30 0.23
C THR A 15 -8.68 4.14 -0.13
N ALA A 16 -9.15 2.90 -0.06
CA ALA A 16 -8.37 1.74 -0.50
C ALA A 16 -7.95 1.84 -1.98
N ALA A 17 -8.84 2.31 -2.86
CA ALA A 17 -8.52 2.51 -4.28
C ALA A 17 -7.42 3.57 -4.48
N VAL A 18 -7.49 4.70 -3.76
CA VAL A 18 -6.45 5.74 -3.80
C VAL A 18 -5.10 5.19 -3.32
N LEU A 19 -5.08 4.47 -2.19
CA LEU A 19 -3.86 3.88 -1.65
C LEU A 19 -3.22 2.87 -2.62
N ARG A 20 -4.02 2.08 -3.33
CA ARG A 20 -3.53 1.17 -4.38
C ARG A 20 -2.89 1.91 -5.54
N THR A 21 -3.50 3.02 -5.99
CA THR A 21 -2.92 3.88 -7.03
C THR A 21 -1.60 4.48 -6.58
N ASP A 22 -1.54 5.04 -5.36
CA ASP A 22 -0.31 5.61 -4.81
C ASP A 22 0.79 4.54 -4.67
N ALA A 23 0.44 3.33 -4.24
CA ALA A 23 1.35 2.20 -4.16
C ALA A 23 1.91 1.81 -5.55
N GLU A 24 1.07 1.83 -6.60
CA GLU A 24 1.50 1.55 -7.96
C GLU A 24 2.41 2.65 -8.52
N THR A 25 2.05 3.92 -8.36
CA THR A 25 2.89 5.06 -8.73
C THR A 25 4.24 4.97 -8.02
N TRP A 26 4.24 4.69 -6.73
CA TRP A 26 5.47 4.54 -5.97
C TRP A 26 6.32 3.34 -6.43
N ARG A 27 5.72 2.21 -6.84
CA ARG A 27 6.47 1.08 -7.44
C ARG A 27 7.16 1.50 -8.74
N GLN A 28 6.49 2.29 -9.58
CA GLN A 28 7.06 2.79 -10.83
C GLN A 28 8.23 3.75 -10.57
N GLU A 29 8.07 4.69 -9.64
CA GLU A 29 9.15 5.60 -9.21
C GLU A 29 10.33 4.84 -8.61
N LYS A 30 10.07 3.87 -7.72
CA LYS A 30 11.10 3.00 -7.14
C LYS A 30 11.91 2.30 -8.22
N LYS A 31 11.25 1.75 -9.24
CA LYS A 31 11.91 1.09 -10.37
C LYS A 31 12.83 2.06 -11.12
N TYR A 32 12.34 3.25 -11.46
CA TYR A 32 13.13 4.27 -12.15
C TYR A 32 14.39 4.68 -11.36
N VAL A 33 14.23 4.90 -10.05
CA VAL A 33 15.35 5.25 -9.17
C VAL A 33 16.34 4.08 -9.06
N HIS A 34 15.85 2.85 -8.94
CA HIS A 34 16.70 1.65 -8.91
C HIS A 34 17.59 1.54 -10.14
N GLU A 35 16.99 1.66 -11.33
CA GLU A 35 17.69 1.59 -12.61
C GLU A 35 18.75 2.69 -12.72
N SER A 36 18.44 3.90 -12.24
CA SER A 36 19.38 5.03 -12.19
C SER A 36 20.55 4.75 -11.24
N ILE A 37 20.29 4.22 -10.04
CA ILE A 37 21.32 3.85 -9.07
C ILE A 37 22.22 2.74 -9.64
N GLN A 38 21.65 1.70 -10.26
CA GLN A 38 22.41 0.63 -10.89
C GLN A 38 23.28 1.13 -12.05
N ALA A 39 22.76 2.03 -12.88
CA ALA A 39 23.51 2.64 -13.97
C ALA A 39 24.72 3.43 -13.46
N ILE A 40 24.57 4.17 -12.37
CA ILE A 40 25.69 4.85 -11.70
C ILE A 40 26.64 3.80 -11.10
N ALA A 41 26.10 2.75 -10.46
CA ALA A 41 26.90 1.78 -9.71
C ALA A 41 27.80 0.94 -10.61
N SER A 42 27.34 0.66 -11.83
CA SER A 42 28.14 -0.02 -12.86
C SER A 42 29.50 0.66 -13.14
N ARG A 43 29.64 1.95 -12.80
CA ARG A 43 30.87 2.75 -12.99
C ARG A 43 31.83 2.68 -11.81
N PHE A 44 31.40 2.13 -10.67
CA PHE A 44 32.14 2.12 -9.42
C PHE A 44 32.17 0.70 -8.82
N SER A 45 33.09 -0.15 -9.28
CA SER A 45 33.18 -1.56 -8.88
C SER A 45 34.31 -1.89 -7.91
N ALA A 46 35.24 -0.97 -7.66
CA ALA A 46 36.44 -1.24 -6.87
C ALA A 46 36.80 -0.12 -5.89
N GLY A 47 37.59 -0.45 -4.87
CA GLY A 47 38.13 0.51 -3.92
C GLY A 47 37.09 1.19 -3.02
N ALA A 48 37.42 2.39 -2.54
CA ALA A 48 36.57 3.13 -1.62
C ALA A 48 35.26 3.62 -2.27
N SER A 49 35.30 3.99 -3.55
CA SER A 49 34.11 4.42 -4.31
C SER A 49 33.12 3.28 -4.52
N GLY A 50 33.58 2.07 -4.83
CA GLY A 50 32.71 0.89 -4.93
C GLY A 50 32.01 0.55 -3.60
N ARG A 51 32.73 0.65 -2.47
CA ARG A 51 32.12 0.47 -1.14
C ARG A 51 31.08 1.54 -0.81
N ALA A 52 31.37 2.81 -1.11
CA ALA A 52 30.41 3.89 -0.92
C ALA A 52 29.14 3.66 -1.74
N MET A 53 29.29 3.16 -2.97
CA MET A 53 28.17 2.85 -3.84
C MET A 53 27.35 1.65 -3.34
N ALA A 54 28.00 0.59 -2.87
CA ALA A 54 27.31 -0.55 -2.26
C ALA A 54 26.50 -0.13 -1.02
N ASN A 55 27.04 0.76 -0.19
CA ASN A 55 26.32 1.30 0.96
C ASN A 55 25.09 2.11 0.55
N LEU A 56 25.20 2.94 -0.50
CA LEU A 56 24.05 3.68 -1.06
C LEU A 56 22.95 2.73 -1.53
N VAL A 57 23.31 1.71 -2.32
CA VAL A 57 22.37 0.69 -2.81
C VAL A 57 21.67 0.01 -1.65
N GLY A 58 22.42 -0.51 -0.67
CA GLY A 58 21.84 -1.22 0.47
C GLY A 58 20.94 -0.34 1.35
N HIS A 59 21.32 0.92 1.59
CA HIS A 59 20.48 1.87 2.32
C HIS A 59 19.17 2.17 1.57
N TRP A 60 19.25 2.38 0.26
CA TRP A 60 18.09 2.66 -0.58
C TRP A 60 17.14 1.45 -0.66
N GLU A 61 17.67 0.25 -0.85
CA GLU A 61 16.87 -0.99 -0.86
C GLU A 61 16.13 -1.21 0.46
N LYS A 62 16.81 -0.99 1.59
CA LYS A 62 16.19 -1.11 2.92
C LYS A 62 15.03 -0.11 3.10
N GLN A 63 15.26 1.18 2.90
CA GLN A 63 14.22 2.20 3.08
C GLN A 63 13.02 2.00 2.15
N THR A 64 13.28 1.52 0.93
CA THR A 64 12.21 1.25 -0.02
C THR A 64 11.54 -0.10 0.21
N ALA A 65 12.07 -1.02 1.00
CA ALA A 65 11.33 -2.21 1.41
C ALA A 65 10.25 -1.83 2.44
N ASP A 66 10.65 -1.09 3.49
CA ASP A 66 9.78 -0.65 4.58
C ASP A 66 8.56 0.14 4.07
N ARG A 67 8.77 1.04 3.10
CA ARG A 67 7.67 1.82 2.50
C ARG A 67 6.72 0.97 1.67
N HIS A 68 7.18 -0.11 1.04
CA HIS A 68 6.30 -1.00 0.29
C HIS A 68 5.34 -1.77 1.20
N GLU A 69 5.87 -2.29 2.30
CA GLU A 69 5.09 -3.04 3.29
C GLU A 69 4.02 -2.16 3.95
N ALA A 70 4.36 -0.91 4.27
CA ALA A 70 3.41 0.06 4.81
C ALA A 70 2.22 0.31 3.88
N PHE A 71 2.46 0.54 2.57
CA PHE A 71 1.38 0.75 1.60
C PHE A 71 0.44 -0.44 1.46
N ASN A 72 0.99 -1.67 1.45
CA ASN A 72 0.15 -2.86 1.37
C ASN A 72 -0.68 -3.02 2.66
N GLY A 73 -0.07 -2.81 3.83
CA GLY A 73 -0.78 -2.87 5.12
C GLY A 73 -1.92 -1.86 5.24
N ASP A 74 -1.71 -0.63 4.76
CA ASP A 74 -2.76 0.41 4.77
C ASP A 74 -3.92 0.04 3.83
N CYS A 75 -3.65 -0.53 2.65
CA CYS A 75 -4.70 -1.02 1.73
C CYS A 75 -5.52 -2.13 2.39
N ASP A 76 -4.85 -3.14 2.94
CA ASP A 76 -5.48 -4.30 3.57
C ASP A 76 -6.38 -3.87 4.74
N ALA A 77 -5.93 -2.90 5.56
CA ALA A 77 -6.71 -2.38 6.68
C ALA A 77 -8.04 -1.73 6.23
N HIS A 78 -8.01 -0.95 5.14
CA HIS A 78 -9.22 -0.31 4.60
C HIS A 78 -10.17 -1.32 3.96
N GLU A 79 -9.64 -2.35 3.31
CA GLU A 79 -10.43 -3.44 2.74
C GLU A 79 -11.12 -4.27 3.82
N VAL A 80 -10.37 -4.68 4.86
CA VAL A 80 -10.92 -5.39 6.03
C VAL A 80 -12.01 -4.56 6.69
N ALA A 81 -11.76 -3.29 6.96
CA ALA A 81 -12.76 -2.39 7.53
C ALA A 81 -14.01 -2.32 6.63
N SER A 82 -13.87 -2.18 5.32
CA SER A 82 -15.01 -2.13 4.41
C SER A 82 -15.88 -3.40 4.48
N HIS A 83 -15.26 -4.58 4.61
CA HIS A 83 -15.97 -5.85 4.77
C HIS A 83 -16.70 -5.96 6.12
N GLU A 84 -16.11 -5.45 7.21
CA GLU A 84 -16.75 -5.43 8.52
C GLU A 84 -18.02 -4.56 8.52
N PHE A 85 -17.99 -3.40 7.86
CA PHE A 85 -19.16 -2.53 7.71
C PHE A 85 -20.29 -3.20 6.91
N MET A 86 -19.96 -3.94 5.83
CA MET A 86 -20.96 -4.72 5.10
C MET A 86 -21.56 -5.84 5.96
N ALA A 87 -20.75 -6.55 6.73
CA ALA A 87 -21.22 -7.65 7.58
C ALA A 87 -22.21 -7.16 8.66
N VAL A 88 -21.97 -5.98 9.24
CA VAL A 88 -22.89 -5.35 10.20
C VAL A 88 -24.25 -5.03 9.55
N GLU A 89 -24.24 -4.49 8.33
CA GLU A 89 -25.46 -4.24 7.56
C GLU A 89 -26.24 -5.54 7.27
N GLU A 90 -25.56 -6.58 6.78
CA GLU A 90 -26.18 -7.88 6.46
C GLU A 90 -26.83 -8.52 7.69
N GLN A 91 -26.16 -8.46 8.84
CA GLN A 91 -26.68 -8.99 10.10
C GLN A 91 -27.88 -8.17 10.61
N GLY A 92 -27.86 -6.85 10.44
CA GLY A 92 -29.00 -5.97 10.73
C GLY A 92 -30.24 -6.30 9.87
N VAL A 93 -30.03 -6.56 8.57
CA VAL A 93 -31.10 -6.97 7.65
C VAL A 93 -31.66 -8.36 8.01
N ALA A 94 -30.80 -9.31 8.37
CA ALA A 94 -31.22 -10.65 8.78
C ALA A 94 -32.05 -10.64 10.07
N ASN A 95 -31.65 -9.83 11.05
CA ASN A 95 -32.38 -9.67 12.31
C ASN A 95 -33.76 -9.01 12.11
N PHE A 96 -33.86 -8.02 11.21
CA PHE A 96 -35.15 -7.40 10.87
C PHE A 96 -36.11 -8.38 10.19
N ARG A 97 -35.60 -9.23 9.29
CA ARG A 97 -36.40 -10.22 8.55
C ARG A 97 -36.90 -11.38 9.43
N SER A 98 -36.14 -11.76 10.45
CA SER A 98 -36.48 -12.86 11.37
C SER A 98 -37.35 -12.44 12.55
N SER A 99 -37.46 -11.14 12.83
CA SER A 99 -38.36 -10.57 13.86
C SER A 99 -39.74 -10.17 13.34
N ARG A 100 -40.05 -10.45 12.07
CA ARG A 100 -41.38 -10.34 11.45
C ARG A 100 -42.02 -11.71 11.34
#